data_AF-A0AAP9XNQ5-F1
#
_entry.id   AF-A0AAP9XNQ5-F1
#
_cell.length_a   1.000
_cell.length_b   1.000
_cell.length_c   1.000
_cell.angle_alpha   90.00
_cell.angle_beta   90.00
_cell.angle_gamma   90.00
#
_symmetry.space_group_name_H-M   'P 1'
#
loop_
_entity.id
_entity.type
_entity.pdbx_description
1 polymer ?
#
loop_
_entity_poly.entity_id
_entity_poly.type
_entity_poly.pdbx_seq_one_letter_code
_entity_poly.pdbx_strand_id
1 'polypeptide(L)'
;MSRSAPHKALRILGITLVILLPVVLASWLAQHRARVETDDQLRAFSQLALQKTEMVIHEVEQARKKAMQYQGIICSPQHQRYMLDIVRSLLYVEDLIYAEGADFFCSTVVHPDTVWHVETANYIKKPDVAIYYYRDTPFYPGFAMTYMQRGHYVAVINPLSYSALISSDRDLAYGLFDTKTNQFFSVSKNTNAAALRPLIRSEDTFFQQDRRVYTVAHSANRPIAVIMSTSRVGYYQNLYDQSMLTLPLGLIGSGLMLMLWLRTRRQYHSPRSRLQRALSRRQLCLHYQPIVDIKNNRCVGAEALLRWPGCDGPVMSPAEFIPLAENEGLIAQVTDYVVDEVFADLGEFLASHPQLYVAINLSATDFHSARLISQISEKARSHAVCINQIKIEVTERGFIDVQKTTPVIQAFREAGYEVAIDDFGTGYSNLHNLSSLNVDILKIDKSFIDTLTTHGTSHTIAEHIIEMARSLHLKTVAEGVETLDQVKWLQKRGVRYCQGWHFARAMPVQEFKQWLVKAPALLNACAQTRQAEI
;
A
#
# COMPACT_ATOMS: atom_id res chain seq x y z
N MET A 1 23.39 8.83 16.35
CA MET A 1 22.97 9.11 14.95
C MET A 1 22.18 7.93 14.42
N SER A 2 20.97 8.17 13.90
CA SER A 2 19.87 7.19 13.89
C SER A 2 19.93 6.18 12.73
N ARG A 3 19.90 4.88 13.05
CA ARG A 3 19.60 3.77 12.11
C ARG A 3 18.12 3.74 11.66
N SER A 4 17.27 4.71 12.04
CA SER A 4 15.81 4.66 11.79
C SER A 4 15.35 5.32 10.48
N ALA A 5 16.14 6.25 9.94
CA ALA A 5 15.81 6.96 8.69
C ALA A 5 15.70 6.04 7.45
N PRO A 6 16.65 5.11 7.19
CA PRO A 6 16.58 4.27 5.99
C PRO A 6 15.39 3.30 6.01
N HIS A 7 15.02 2.76 7.17
CA HIS A 7 13.86 1.86 7.28
C HIS A 7 12.53 2.58 7.06
N LYS A 8 12.40 3.84 7.50
CA LYS A 8 11.19 4.64 7.23
C LYS A 8 11.07 4.97 5.74
N ALA A 9 12.17 5.36 5.10
CA ALA A 9 12.21 5.65 3.67
C ALA A 9 11.84 4.43 2.83
N LEU A 10 12.41 3.26 3.12
CA LEU A 10 12.12 2.00 2.42
C LEU A 10 10.65 1.59 2.56
N ARG A 11 10.05 1.82 3.74
CA ARG A 11 8.64 1.50 3.99
C ARG A 11 7.69 2.44 3.26
N ILE A 12 8.01 3.74 3.20
CA ILE A 12 7.24 4.71 2.42
C ILE A 12 7.31 4.35 0.94
N LEU A 13 8.51 4.05 0.42
CA LEU A 13 8.74 3.65 -0.97
C LEU A 13 7.94 2.37 -1.33
N GLY A 14 7.95 1.37 -0.44
CA GLY A 14 7.19 0.14 -0.65
C GLY A 14 5.68 0.40 -0.70
N ILE A 15 5.15 1.27 0.16
CA ILE A 15 3.72 1.61 0.18
C ILE A 15 3.34 2.39 -1.08
N THR A 16 4.15 3.37 -1.50
CA THR A 16 3.89 4.11 -2.74
C THR A 16 3.92 3.19 -3.96
N LEU A 17 4.84 2.21 -3.99
CA LEU A 17 4.91 1.24 -5.07
C LEU A 17 3.63 0.37 -5.15
N VAL A 18 3.14 -0.12 -4.01
CA VAL A 18 1.92 -0.93 -3.95
C VAL A 18 0.70 -0.12 -4.37
N ILE A 19 0.60 1.16 -3.95
CA ILE A 19 -0.53 2.03 -4.32
C ILE A 19 -0.51 2.36 -5.82
N LEU A 20 0.67 2.49 -6.44
CA LEU A 20 0.81 2.80 -7.87
C LEU A 20 0.72 1.56 -8.78
N LEU A 21 0.80 0.36 -8.20
CA LEU A 21 0.75 -0.90 -8.96
C LEU A 21 -0.45 -1.01 -9.92
N PRO A 22 -1.69 -0.64 -9.54
CA PRO A 22 -2.82 -0.70 -10.47
C PRO A 22 -2.66 0.21 -11.70
N VAL A 23 -2.02 1.38 -11.55
CA VAL A 23 -1.77 2.31 -12.66
C VAL A 23 -0.71 1.76 -13.60
N VAL A 24 0.37 1.20 -13.04
CA VAL A 24 1.42 0.54 -13.82
C VAL A 24 0.85 -0.63 -14.62
N LEU A 25 0.04 -1.48 -13.97
CA LEU A 25 -0.61 -2.62 -14.63
C LEU A 25 -1.59 -2.17 -15.72
N ALA A 26 -2.37 -1.11 -15.48
CA ALA A 26 -3.28 -0.56 -16.47
C ALA A 26 -2.54 -0.02 -17.71
N SER A 27 -1.41 0.65 -17.51
CA SER A 27 -0.55 1.15 -18.60
C SER A 27 0.08 -0.01 -19.39
N TRP A 28 0.59 -1.03 -18.70
CA TRP A 28 1.12 -2.23 -19.33
C TRP A 28 0.04 -2.98 -20.15
N LEU A 29 -1.16 -3.11 -19.61
CA LEU A 29 -2.28 -3.77 -20.30
C LEU A 29 -2.70 -3.00 -21.56
N ALA A 30 -2.74 -1.66 -21.50
CA ALA A 30 -3.01 -0.83 -22.67
C ALA A 30 -1.97 -1.03 -23.77
N GLN A 31 -0.67 -1.04 -23.41
CA GLN A 31 0.41 -1.31 -24.36
C GLN A 31 0.32 -2.71 -24.96
N HIS A 32 0.03 -3.71 -24.14
CA HIS A 32 -0.10 -5.10 -24.60
C HIS A 32 -1.26 -5.25 -25.59
N ARG A 33 -2.44 -4.71 -25.26
CA ARG A 33 -3.62 -4.75 -26.14
C ARG A 33 -3.37 -4.04 -27.46
N ALA A 34 -2.82 -2.82 -27.42
CA ALA A 34 -2.51 -2.06 -28.64
C ALA A 34 -1.55 -2.81 -29.57
N ARG A 35 -0.57 -3.52 -29.01
CA ARG A 35 0.37 -4.36 -29.78
C ARG A 35 -0.33 -5.56 -30.43
N VAL A 36 -1.11 -6.32 -29.65
CA VAL A 36 -1.80 -7.52 -30.14
C VAL A 36 -2.81 -7.15 -31.24
N GLU A 37 -3.61 -6.12 -31.02
CA GLU A 37 -4.62 -5.68 -31.98
C GLU A 37 -4.00 -5.21 -33.31
N THR A 38 -2.88 -4.49 -33.26
CA THR A 38 -2.16 -4.05 -34.47
C THR A 38 -1.56 -5.24 -35.24
N ASP A 39 -0.98 -6.22 -34.54
CA ASP A 39 -0.43 -7.44 -35.16
C ASP A 39 -1.54 -8.26 -35.83
N ASP A 40 -2.67 -8.48 -35.14
CA ASP A 40 -3.80 -9.22 -35.67
C ASP A 40 -4.41 -8.56 -36.93
N GLN A 41 -4.55 -7.23 -36.92
CA GLN A 41 -5.03 -6.48 -38.09
C GLN A 41 -4.09 -6.63 -39.29
N LEU A 42 -2.79 -6.45 -39.09
CA LEU A 42 -1.82 -6.59 -40.17
C LEU A 42 -1.78 -8.03 -40.69
N ARG A 43 -1.86 -9.05 -39.82
CA ARG A 43 -1.90 -10.46 -40.25
C ARG A 43 -3.15 -10.77 -41.08
N ALA A 44 -4.32 -10.27 -40.66
CA ALA A 44 -5.57 -10.45 -41.40
C ALA A 44 -5.50 -9.85 -42.81
N PHE A 45 -5.00 -8.62 -42.94
CA PHE A 45 -4.76 -8.00 -44.24
C PHE A 45 -3.72 -8.78 -45.07
N SER A 46 -2.72 -9.40 -44.43
CA SER A 46 -1.64 -10.12 -45.11
C SER A 46 -2.19 -11.39 -45.75
N GLN A 47 -3.01 -12.12 -45.00
CA GLN A 47 -3.73 -13.29 -45.49
C GLN A 47 -4.66 -12.93 -46.64
N LEU A 48 -5.38 -11.80 -46.54
CA LEU A 48 -6.26 -11.33 -47.60
C LEU A 48 -5.49 -11.00 -48.89
N ALA A 49 -4.32 -10.34 -48.79
CA ALA A 49 -3.46 -10.06 -49.95
C ALA A 49 -2.93 -11.35 -50.59
N LEU A 50 -2.51 -12.33 -49.79
CA LEU A 50 -2.04 -13.63 -50.28
C LEU A 50 -3.19 -14.40 -50.97
N GLN A 51 -4.38 -14.44 -50.37
CA GLN A 51 -5.55 -15.08 -50.97
C GLN A 51 -5.95 -14.41 -52.29
N LYS A 52 -5.89 -13.08 -52.37
CA LYS A 52 -6.13 -12.35 -53.61
C LYS A 52 -5.10 -12.71 -54.69
N THR A 53 -3.83 -12.79 -54.31
CA THR A 53 -2.75 -13.20 -55.22
C THR A 53 -2.98 -14.62 -55.76
N GLU A 54 -3.44 -15.55 -54.92
CA GLU A 54 -3.82 -16.89 -55.37
C GLU A 54 -4.98 -16.86 -56.38
N MET A 55 -6.00 -16.01 -56.17
CA MET A 55 -7.11 -15.85 -57.12
C MET A 55 -6.62 -15.29 -58.47
N VAL A 56 -5.76 -14.28 -58.47
CA VAL A 56 -5.17 -13.72 -59.70
C VAL A 56 -4.41 -14.79 -60.47
N ILE A 57 -3.54 -15.55 -59.80
CA ILE A 57 -2.76 -16.62 -60.44
C ILE A 57 -3.68 -17.73 -60.96
N HIS A 58 -4.77 -18.04 -60.23
CA HIS A 58 -5.74 -19.02 -60.67
C HIS A 58 -6.44 -18.59 -61.97
N GLU A 59 -6.90 -17.34 -62.07
CA GLU A 59 -7.51 -16.80 -63.30
C GLU A 59 -6.53 -16.81 -64.47
N VAL A 60 -5.25 -16.48 -64.24
CA VAL A 60 -4.19 -16.53 -65.25
C VAL A 60 -4.04 -17.94 -65.83
N GLU A 61 -3.98 -18.97 -64.98
CA GLU A 61 -3.89 -20.35 -65.43
C GLU A 61 -5.18 -20.80 -66.16
N GLN A 62 -6.35 -20.33 -65.72
CA GLN A 62 -7.61 -20.59 -66.43
C GLN A 62 -7.64 -19.94 -67.82
N ALA A 63 -7.23 -18.67 -67.93
CA ALA A 63 -7.17 -17.93 -69.18
C ALA A 63 -6.32 -18.67 -70.20
N ARG A 64 -5.14 -19.10 -69.77
CA ARG A 64 -4.17 -19.77 -70.64
C ARG A 64 -4.59 -21.19 -70.98
N LYS A 65 -5.18 -21.93 -70.05
CA LYS A 65 -5.75 -23.26 -70.34
C LYS A 65 -6.85 -23.18 -71.40
N LYS A 66 -7.71 -22.15 -71.35
CA LYS A 66 -8.71 -21.89 -72.40
C LYS A 66 -8.04 -21.51 -73.71
N ALA A 67 -7.05 -20.60 -73.68
CA ALA A 67 -6.34 -20.15 -74.88
C ALA A 67 -5.69 -21.32 -75.65
N MET A 68 -5.10 -22.28 -74.95
CA MET A 68 -4.49 -23.50 -75.53
C MET A 68 -5.48 -24.42 -76.25
N GLN A 69 -6.79 -24.25 -76.08
CA GLN A 69 -7.82 -25.07 -76.73
C GLN A 69 -8.19 -24.55 -78.12
N TYR A 70 -7.68 -23.39 -78.53
CA TYR A 70 -7.96 -22.82 -79.84
C TYR A 70 -7.46 -23.73 -80.96
N GLN A 71 -8.31 -23.94 -81.97
CA GLN A 71 -7.97 -24.68 -83.19
C GLN A 71 -8.18 -23.74 -84.38
N GLY A 72 -7.10 -23.36 -85.05
CA GLY A 72 -7.14 -22.44 -86.18
C GLY A 72 -5.79 -21.80 -86.46
N ILE A 73 -5.79 -20.76 -87.30
CA ILE A 73 -4.59 -20.00 -87.64
C ILE A 73 -4.27 -19.04 -86.49
N ILE A 74 -3.11 -19.22 -85.86
CA ILE A 74 -2.60 -18.36 -84.80
C ILE A 74 -2.39 -16.94 -85.32
N CYS A 75 -2.65 -15.96 -84.46
CA CYS A 75 -2.63 -14.52 -84.77
C CYS A 75 -3.57 -14.06 -85.91
N SER A 76 -4.54 -14.89 -86.30
CA SER A 76 -5.65 -14.45 -87.14
C SER A 76 -6.65 -13.57 -86.37
N PRO A 77 -7.49 -12.77 -87.05
CA PRO A 77 -8.57 -12.02 -86.39
C PRO A 77 -9.54 -12.91 -85.58
N GLN A 78 -9.68 -14.19 -85.95
CA GLN A 78 -10.49 -15.16 -85.19
C GLN A 78 -9.79 -15.58 -83.89
N HIS A 79 -8.47 -15.81 -83.93
CA HIS A 79 -7.68 -16.10 -82.74
C HIS A 79 -7.68 -14.93 -81.76
N GLN A 80 -7.50 -13.69 -82.25
CA GLN A 80 -7.53 -12.50 -81.39
C GLN A 80 -8.89 -12.30 -80.72
N ARG A 81 -10.00 -12.50 -81.45
CA ARG A 81 -11.35 -12.47 -80.86
C ARG A 81 -11.55 -13.56 -79.81
N TYR A 82 -11.08 -14.78 -80.07
CA TYR A 82 -11.16 -15.88 -79.10
C TYR A 82 -10.40 -15.55 -77.81
N MET A 83 -9.18 -15.02 -77.91
CA MET A 83 -8.41 -14.56 -76.75
C MET A 83 -9.14 -13.42 -76.02
N LEU A 84 -9.73 -12.46 -76.75
CA LEU A 84 -10.47 -11.34 -76.17
C LEU A 84 -11.69 -11.80 -75.38
N ASP A 85 -12.43 -12.79 -75.89
CA ASP A 85 -13.59 -13.36 -75.20
C ASP A 85 -13.20 -14.08 -73.90
N ILE A 86 -12.02 -14.73 -73.88
CA ILE A 86 -11.46 -15.30 -72.65
C ILE A 86 -11.17 -14.20 -71.63
N VAL A 87 -10.43 -13.16 -72.02
CA VAL A 87 -10.04 -12.05 -71.14
C VAL A 87 -11.26 -11.36 -70.55
N ARG A 88 -12.30 -11.12 -71.37
CA ARG A 88 -13.58 -10.51 -70.91
C ARG A 88 -14.34 -11.34 -69.87
N SER A 89 -14.05 -12.63 -69.75
CA SER A 89 -14.68 -13.51 -68.75
C SER A 89 -13.95 -13.54 -67.41
N LEU A 90 -12.85 -12.79 -67.27
CA LEU A 90 -11.96 -12.79 -66.11
C LEU A 90 -11.83 -11.38 -65.53
N LEU A 91 -11.51 -11.28 -64.24
CA LEU A 91 -11.47 -10.02 -63.53
C LEU A 91 -10.06 -9.41 -63.48
N TYR A 92 -9.01 -10.26 -63.48
CA TYR A 92 -7.65 -9.82 -63.20
C TYR A 92 -6.68 -9.92 -64.38
N VAL A 93 -7.09 -10.56 -65.48
CA VAL A 93 -6.30 -10.67 -66.70
C VAL A 93 -6.67 -9.50 -67.61
N GLU A 94 -5.68 -8.70 -67.99
CA GLU A 94 -5.88 -7.50 -68.83
C GLU A 94 -5.71 -7.84 -70.32
N ASP A 95 -4.83 -8.78 -70.65
CA ASP A 95 -4.59 -9.26 -72.01
C ASP A 95 -4.08 -10.70 -72.04
N LEU A 96 -4.15 -11.30 -73.23
CA LEU A 96 -3.49 -12.54 -73.59
C LEU A 96 -2.65 -12.32 -74.85
N ILE A 97 -1.37 -12.71 -74.77
CA ILE A 97 -0.40 -12.63 -75.86
C ILE A 97 0.01 -14.04 -76.26
N TYR A 98 0.08 -14.31 -77.57
CA TYR A 98 0.73 -15.51 -78.11
C TYR A 98 2.23 -15.25 -78.29
N ALA A 99 3.05 -16.15 -77.77
CA ALA A 99 4.50 -16.05 -77.79
C ALA A 99 5.18 -17.39 -78.05
N GLU A 100 6.37 -17.37 -78.64
CA GLU A 100 7.24 -18.53 -78.74
C GLU A 100 8.60 -18.19 -78.09
N GLY A 101 8.91 -18.84 -76.97
CA GLY A 101 10.07 -18.44 -76.18
C GLY A 101 9.96 -16.99 -75.71
N ALA A 102 10.91 -16.14 -76.06
CA ALA A 102 10.91 -14.72 -75.71
C ALA A 102 10.30 -13.82 -76.80
N ASP A 103 9.75 -14.39 -77.87
CA ASP A 103 9.24 -13.66 -79.02
C ASP A 103 7.71 -13.55 -78.94
N PHE A 104 7.20 -12.32 -78.85
CA PHE A 104 5.78 -12.02 -78.69
C PHE A 104 5.18 -11.61 -80.05
N PHE A 105 4.17 -12.35 -80.51
CA PHE A 105 3.65 -12.23 -81.87
C PHE A 105 2.39 -11.39 -81.97
N CYS A 106 1.40 -11.63 -81.12
CA CYS A 106 0.13 -10.91 -81.14
C CYS A 106 -0.59 -10.97 -79.79
N SER A 107 -1.36 -9.94 -79.47
CA SER A 107 -2.27 -9.89 -78.32
C SER A 107 -3.74 -9.89 -78.74
N THR A 108 -4.66 -9.74 -77.79
CA THR A 108 -6.11 -9.63 -78.08
C THR A 108 -6.46 -8.45 -78.98
N VAL A 109 -5.66 -7.38 -78.96
CA VAL A 109 -5.91 -6.14 -79.70
C VAL A 109 -4.74 -5.76 -80.61
N VAL A 110 -3.50 -5.99 -80.19
CA VAL A 110 -2.31 -5.51 -80.89
C VAL A 110 -1.65 -6.63 -81.69
N HIS A 111 -1.37 -6.38 -82.97
CA HIS A 111 -0.51 -7.22 -83.81
C HIS A 111 0.64 -6.35 -84.33
N PRO A 112 1.84 -6.42 -83.72
CA PRO A 112 3.00 -5.65 -84.19
C PRO A 112 3.38 -6.00 -85.63
N ASP A 113 3.93 -5.04 -86.38
CA ASP A 113 4.47 -5.28 -87.73
C ASP A 113 5.73 -6.16 -87.72
N THR A 114 6.46 -6.15 -86.59
CA THR A 114 7.63 -6.99 -86.34
C THR A 114 7.50 -7.68 -84.98
N VAL A 115 7.92 -8.93 -84.90
CA VAL A 115 7.86 -9.73 -83.68
C VAL A 115 8.65 -9.03 -82.57
N TRP A 116 8.04 -8.88 -81.39
CA TRP A 116 8.66 -8.18 -80.27
C TRP A 116 9.41 -9.16 -79.37
N HIS A 117 10.72 -8.99 -79.23
CA HIS A 117 11.52 -9.80 -78.31
C HIS A 117 11.53 -9.18 -76.91
N VAL A 118 11.08 -9.93 -75.90
CA VAL A 118 11.14 -9.48 -74.50
C VAL A 118 12.51 -9.81 -73.89
N GLU A 119 13.06 -8.86 -73.12
CA GLU A 119 14.27 -9.09 -72.33
C GLU A 119 14.14 -10.25 -71.34
N THR A 120 15.25 -10.69 -70.75
CA THR A 120 15.30 -11.85 -69.84
C THR A 120 14.23 -11.81 -68.75
N ALA A 121 13.57 -12.95 -68.53
CA ALA A 121 12.56 -13.13 -67.50
C ALA A 121 13.15 -12.96 -66.09
N ASN A 122 12.36 -12.35 -65.21
CA ASN A 122 12.70 -12.18 -63.79
C ASN A 122 12.64 -13.51 -63.03
N TYR A 123 11.75 -14.41 -63.45
CA TYR A 123 11.58 -15.74 -62.88
C TYR A 123 11.38 -16.77 -63.98
N ILE A 124 12.10 -17.89 -63.89
CA ILE A 124 11.96 -19.03 -64.81
C ILE A 124 11.81 -20.30 -63.99
N LYS A 125 10.74 -21.07 -64.24
CA LYS A 125 10.55 -22.40 -63.69
C LYS A 125 10.40 -23.40 -64.83
N LYS A 126 11.34 -24.34 -64.91
CA LYS A 126 11.32 -25.41 -65.90
C LYS A 126 10.08 -26.32 -65.71
N PRO A 127 9.48 -26.84 -66.79
CA PRO A 127 9.96 -26.76 -68.18
C PRO A 127 9.57 -25.49 -68.95
N ASP A 128 8.53 -24.75 -68.55
CA ASP A 128 7.85 -23.84 -69.47
C ASP A 128 7.30 -22.55 -68.85
N VAL A 129 7.63 -22.17 -67.61
CA VAL A 129 7.11 -20.94 -66.98
C VAL A 129 8.16 -19.82 -67.00
N ALA A 130 7.77 -18.64 -67.49
CA ALA A 130 8.55 -17.41 -67.41
C ALA A 130 7.68 -16.25 -66.92
N ILE A 131 8.20 -15.42 -66.01
CA ILE A 131 7.49 -14.25 -65.48
C ILE A 131 8.36 -13.01 -65.64
N TYR A 132 7.76 -11.94 -66.16
CA TYR A 132 8.40 -10.65 -66.39
C TYR A 132 7.66 -9.60 -65.55
N TYR A 133 8.34 -8.99 -64.59
CA TYR A 133 7.76 -8.02 -63.67
C TYR A 133 7.98 -6.59 -64.17
N TYR A 134 6.95 -5.75 -64.10
CA TYR A 134 7.02 -4.31 -64.40
C TYR A 134 7.68 -4.01 -65.75
N ARG A 135 7.20 -4.62 -66.83
CA ARG A 135 7.67 -4.36 -68.20
C ARG A 135 6.72 -3.41 -68.92
N ASP A 136 7.29 -2.34 -69.46
CA ASP A 136 6.64 -1.53 -70.49
C ASP A 136 6.88 -2.22 -71.83
N THR A 137 5.81 -2.49 -72.57
CA THR A 137 5.91 -3.17 -73.87
C THR A 137 5.01 -2.46 -74.88
N PRO A 138 5.26 -2.64 -76.19
CA PRO A 138 4.38 -2.07 -77.23
C PRO A 138 2.92 -2.53 -77.12
N PHE A 139 2.63 -3.63 -76.41
CA PHE A 139 1.27 -4.11 -76.17
C PHE A 139 0.52 -3.25 -75.13
N TYR A 140 1.23 -2.61 -74.19
CA TYR A 140 0.70 -1.75 -73.12
C TYR A 140 1.59 -0.52 -72.90
N PRO A 141 1.68 0.41 -73.88
CA PRO A 141 2.63 1.51 -73.84
C PRO A 141 2.36 2.43 -72.65
N GLY A 142 3.39 2.69 -71.84
CA GLY A 142 3.33 3.57 -70.67
C GLY A 142 2.80 2.91 -69.40
N PHE A 143 2.52 1.60 -69.45
CA PHE A 143 2.08 0.82 -68.28
C PHE A 143 3.06 -0.33 -68.01
N ALA A 144 3.71 -0.28 -66.85
CA ALA A 144 4.62 -1.34 -66.41
C ALA A 144 3.81 -2.55 -65.89
N MET A 145 3.48 -3.48 -66.79
CA MET A 145 2.64 -4.64 -66.51
C MET A 145 3.45 -5.87 -66.05
N THR A 146 2.77 -6.86 -65.48
CA THR A 146 3.34 -8.19 -65.22
C THR A 146 2.90 -9.18 -66.30
N TYR A 147 3.86 -9.89 -66.87
CA TYR A 147 3.63 -10.87 -67.94
C TYR A 147 3.92 -12.26 -67.40
N MET A 148 2.93 -13.14 -67.38
CA MET A 148 3.05 -14.51 -66.90
C MET A 148 2.89 -15.49 -68.06
N GLN A 149 4.03 -15.99 -68.54
CA GLN A 149 4.12 -16.94 -69.64
C GLN A 149 4.15 -18.37 -69.13
N ARG A 150 3.43 -19.25 -69.84
CA ARG A 150 3.78 -20.67 -69.88
C ARG A 150 3.32 -21.35 -71.18
N GLY A 151 4.20 -22.16 -71.74
CA GLY A 151 4.05 -22.60 -73.13
C GLY A 151 3.98 -21.39 -74.07
N HIS A 152 2.99 -21.38 -74.97
CA HIS A 152 2.85 -20.38 -76.03
C HIS A 152 1.97 -19.17 -75.70
N TYR A 153 1.48 -19.06 -74.47
CA TYR A 153 0.60 -17.96 -74.07
C TYR A 153 1.17 -17.21 -72.88
N VAL A 154 1.00 -15.90 -72.90
CA VAL A 154 1.40 -14.95 -71.86
C VAL A 154 0.16 -14.19 -71.40
N ALA A 155 -0.14 -14.24 -70.10
CA ALA A 155 -1.19 -13.43 -69.53
C ALA A 155 -0.60 -12.11 -69.01
N VAL A 156 -1.26 -11.00 -69.31
CA VAL A 156 -0.87 -9.65 -68.86
C VAL A 156 -1.73 -9.26 -67.66
N ILE A 157 -1.09 -8.85 -66.58
CA ILE A 157 -1.73 -8.55 -65.30
C ILE A 157 -1.24 -7.20 -64.80
N ASN A 158 -2.15 -6.34 -64.34
CA ASN A 158 -1.80 -5.13 -63.62
C ASN A 158 -1.17 -5.49 -62.26
N PRO A 159 0.06 -5.05 -61.93
CA PRO A 159 0.71 -5.37 -60.66
C PRO A 159 -0.12 -4.99 -59.42
N LEU A 160 -0.99 -3.99 -59.51
CA LEU A 160 -1.88 -3.59 -58.41
C LEU A 160 -3.04 -4.58 -58.17
N SER A 161 -3.36 -5.44 -59.13
CA SER A 161 -4.42 -6.45 -59.00
C SER A 161 -4.11 -7.48 -57.91
N TYR A 162 -2.84 -7.83 -57.71
CA TYR A 162 -2.40 -8.76 -56.65
C TYR A 162 -2.72 -8.27 -55.24
N SER A 163 -2.72 -6.96 -55.03
CA SER A 163 -2.51 -6.39 -53.69
C SER A 163 -3.42 -5.23 -53.34
N ALA A 164 -4.26 -4.76 -54.27
CA ALA A 164 -5.21 -3.68 -53.97
C ALA A 164 -6.20 -4.14 -52.89
N LEU A 165 -6.01 -3.61 -51.68
CA LEU A 165 -6.86 -3.79 -50.52
C LEU A 165 -7.60 -2.48 -50.24
N ILE A 166 -8.86 -2.58 -49.82
CA ILE A 166 -9.63 -1.44 -49.31
C ILE A 166 -9.37 -1.40 -47.80
N SER A 167 -8.70 -0.35 -47.32
CA SER A 167 -8.41 -0.15 -45.91
C SER A 167 -8.74 1.29 -45.49
N SER A 168 -9.16 1.46 -44.23
CA SER A 168 -9.29 2.77 -43.59
C SER A 168 -7.92 3.38 -43.25
N ASP A 169 -6.88 2.55 -43.14
CA ASP A 169 -5.52 2.98 -42.90
C ASP A 169 -4.89 3.53 -44.20
N ARG A 170 -4.78 4.86 -44.28
CA ARG A 170 -4.16 5.56 -45.41
C ARG A 170 -2.66 5.39 -45.47
N ASP A 171 -2.02 5.02 -44.37
CA ASP A 171 -0.58 4.82 -44.28
C ASP A 171 -0.19 3.36 -44.53
N LEU A 172 -1.15 2.47 -44.79
CA LEU A 172 -0.88 1.07 -45.07
C LEU A 172 0.08 0.97 -46.26
N ALA A 173 1.20 0.28 -46.04
CA ALA A 173 2.18 0.03 -47.08
C ALA A 173 2.53 -1.45 -47.11
N TYR A 174 2.51 -2.03 -48.32
CA TYR A 174 2.76 -3.44 -48.53
C TYR A 174 3.69 -3.67 -49.72
N GLY A 175 4.30 -4.85 -49.76
CA GLY A 175 5.00 -5.39 -50.91
C GLY A 175 4.90 -6.91 -50.95
N LEU A 176 4.43 -7.45 -52.07
CA LEU A 176 4.48 -8.88 -52.36
C LEU A 176 5.74 -9.22 -53.14
N PHE A 177 6.37 -10.31 -52.72
CA PHE A 177 7.62 -10.77 -53.30
C PHE A 177 7.65 -12.28 -53.45
N ASP A 178 8.45 -12.73 -54.41
CA ASP A 178 8.78 -14.13 -54.58
C ASP A 178 9.90 -14.51 -53.60
N THR A 179 9.67 -15.54 -52.79
CA THR A 179 10.59 -16.01 -51.74
C THR A 179 11.86 -16.71 -52.27
N LYS A 180 11.89 -17.09 -53.56
CA LYS A 180 13.07 -17.68 -54.21
C LYS A 180 13.97 -16.61 -54.83
N THR A 181 13.39 -15.60 -55.46
CA THR A 181 14.17 -14.53 -56.13
C THR A 181 14.36 -13.29 -55.26
N ASN A 182 13.59 -13.16 -54.18
CA ASN A 182 13.49 -11.96 -53.35
C ASN A 182 13.16 -10.70 -54.15
N GLN A 183 12.45 -10.85 -55.28
CA GLN A 183 11.99 -9.73 -56.10
C GLN A 183 10.54 -9.41 -55.78
N PHE A 184 10.26 -8.13 -55.57
CA PHE A 184 8.89 -7.63 -55.41
C PHE A 184 8.21 -7.53 -56.78
N PHE A 185 7.01 -8.10 -56.88
CA PHE A 185 6.19 -8.06 -58.09
C PHE A 185 4.93 -7.21 -57.92
N SER A 186 4.63 -6.79 -56.68
CA SER A 186 3.57 -5.83 -56.39
C SER A 186 3.93 -5.01 -55.16
N VAL A 187 3.85 -3.68 -55.24
CA VAL A 187 4.20 -2.76 -54.15
C VAL A 187 3.17 -1.64 -54.09
N SER A 188 2.76 -1.28 -52.87
CA SER A 188 1.82 -0.18 -52.62
C SER A 188 2.43 1.19 -52.96
N LYS A 189 1.59 2.20 -53.24
CA LYS A 189 2.05 3.57 -53.52
C LYS A 189 2.83 4.24 -52.37
N ASN A 190 2.58 3.79 -51.13
CA ASN A 190 3.15 4.38 -49.92
C ASN A 190 4.57 3.89 -49.61
N THR A 191 5.14 3.02 -50.45
CA THR A 191 6.49 2.49 -50.27
C THR A 191 7.11 2.12 -51.61
N ASN A 192 8.36 1.68 -51.58
CA ASN A 192 9.07 1.17 -52.75
C ASN A 192 9.77 -0.15 -52.43
N ALA A 193 10.08 -0.92 -53.47
CA ALA A 193 10.74 -2.22 -53.32
C ALA A 193 12.11 -2.10 -52.63
N ALA A 194 12.83 -0.99 -52.83
CA ALA A 194 14.15 -0.76 -52.24
C ALA A 194 14.10 -0.64 -50.71
N ALA A 195 13.07 0.01 -50.16
CA ALA A 195 12.87 0.16 -48.72
C ALA A 195 12.47 -1.16 -48.05
N LEU A 196 11.73 -2.02 -48.75
CA LEU A 196 11.26 -3.30 -48.21
C LEU A 196 12.30 -4.44 -48.35
N ARG A 197 13.23 -4.34 -49.29
CA ARG A 197 14.21 -5.40 -49.58
C ARG A 197 15.09 -5.81 -48.38
N PRO A 198 15.57 -4.89 -47.51
CA PRO A 198 16.31 -5.27 -46.31
C PRO A 198 15.47 -6.08 -45.32
N LEU A 199 14.14 -5.91 -45.34
CA LEU A 199 13.21 -6.47 -44.36
C LEU A 199 12.86 -7.95 -44.63
N ILE A 200 13.17 -8.46 -45.83
CA ILE A 200 12.94 -9.86 -46.21
C ILE A 200 13.66 -10.85 -45.28
N ARG A 201 14.78 -10.44 -44.67
CA ARG A 201 15.62 -11.29 -43.81
C ARG A 201 15.22 -11.30 -42.34
N SER A 202 14.18 -10.57 -41.95
CA SER A 202 13.73 -10.55 -40.55
C SER A 202 13.13 -11.91 -40.17
N GLU A 203 13.67 -12.55 -39.12
CA GLU A 203 13.07 -13.76 -38.54
C GLU A 203 11.82 -13.45 -37.71
N ASP A 204 11.69 -12.21 -37.25
CA ASP A 204 10.55 -11.77 -36.45
C ASP A 204 9.29 -11.57 -37.31
N THR A 205 8.18 -12.16 -36.89
CA THR A 205 6.87 -12.03 -37.56
C THR A 205 6.23 -10.65 -37.35
N PHE A 206 6.68 -9.92 -36.32
CA PHE A 206 6.21 -8.57 -36.01
C PHE A 206 7.34 -7.73 -35.40
N PHE A 207 7.80 -6.71 -36.12
CA PHE A 207 8.93 -5.88 -35.72
C PHE A 207 8.71 -4.40 -36.05
N GLN A 208 9.49 -3.53 -35.41
CA GLN A 208 9.39 -2.08 -35.57
C GLN A 208 10.69 -1.53 -36.16
N GLN A 209 10.59 -0.77 -37.26
CA GLN A 209 11.72 -0.12 -37.91
C GLN A 209 11.27 1.23 -38.52
N ASP A 210 12.12 2.27 -38.47
CA ASP A 210 11.88 3.56 -39.12
C ASP A 210 10.47 4.17 -38.93
N ARG A 211 9.98 4.12 -37.68
CA ARG A 211 8.65 4.61 -37.25
C ARG A 211 7.46 3.87 -37.88
N ARG A 212 7.67 2.68 -38.41
CA ARG A 212 6.62 1.80 -38.91
C ARG A 212 6.69 0.46 -38.19
N VAL A 213 5.55 -0.22 -38.18
CA VAL A 213 5.42 -1.56 -37.63
C VAL A 213 5.16 -2.49 -38.80
N TYR A 214 5.91 -3.58 -38.88
CA TYR A 214 5.92 -4.50 -40.00
C TYR A 214 5.46 -5.89 -39.55
N THR A 215 4.78 -6.59 -40.46
CA THR A 215 4.57 -8.03 -40.39
C THR A 215 4.95 -8.67 -41.71
N VAL A 216 5.37 -9.93 -41.64
CA VAL A 216 5.66 -10.76 -42.82
C VAL A 216 4.79 -12.01 -42.75
N ALA A 217 4.05 -12.28 -43.83
CA ALA A 217 3.26 -13.49 -43.96
C ALA A 217 3.65 -14.25 -45.22
N HIS A 218 3.62 -15.58 -45.14
CA HIS A 218 3.98 -16.49 -46.23
C HIS A 218 2.74 -17.20 -46.76
N SER A 219 2.67 -17.41 -48.08
CA SER A 219 1.67 -18.30 -48.68
C SER A 219 1.98 -19.75 -48.33
N ALA A 220 0.96 -20.51 -47.94
CA ALA A 220 1.08 -21.95 -47.70
C ALA A 220 1.21 -22.75 -49.01
N ASN A 221 0.74 -22.20 -50.14
CA ASN A 221 0.58 -22.92 -51.40
C ASN A 221 1.67 -22.57 -52.42
N ARG A 222 2.30 -21.40 -52.31
CA ARG A 222 3.24 -20.87 -53.29
C ARG A 222 4.45 -20.23 -52.62
N PRO A 223 5.59 -20.13 -53.32
CA PRO A 223 6.79 -19.45 -52.82
C PRO A 223 6.63 -17.92 -52.85
N ILE A 224 5.54 -17.39 -52.28
CA ILE A 224 5.18 -15.98 -52.26
C ILE A 224 5.01 -15.55 -50.80
N ALA A 225 5.46 -14.33 -50.50
CA ALA A 225 5.25 -13.71 -49.21
C ALA A 225 4.86 -12.24 -49.39
N VAL A 226 4.25 -11.68 -48.34
CA VAL A 226 3.86 -10.28 -48.25
C VAL A 226 4.51 -9.66 -47.04
N ILE A 227 5.16 -8.51 -47.23
CA ILE A 227 5.54 -7.60 -46.15
C ILE A 227 4.50 -6.52 -46.10
N MET A 228 3.97 -6.24 -44.92
CA MET A 228 3.01 -5.17 -44.73
C MET A 228 3.31 -4.37 -43.48
N SER A 229 2.95 -3.09 -43.53
CA SER A 229 3.26 -2.15 -42.48
C SER A 229 2.21 -1.07 -42.33
N THR A 230 2.07 -0.58 -41.10
CA THR A 230 1.29 0.61 -40.76
C THR A 230 2.19 1.67 -40.11
N SER A 231 1.73 2.92 -40.06
CA SER A 231 2.46 4.00 -39.41
C SER A 231 2.36 3.92 -37.88
N ARG A 232 3.33 4.55 -37.19
CA ARG A 232 3.26 4.74 -35.74
C ARG A 232 2.01 5.50 -35.29
N VAL A 233 1.38 6.29 -36.15
CA VAL A 233 0.22 7.12 -35.80
C VAL A 233 -0.99 6.24 -35.50
N GLY A 234 -1.27 5.23 -36.34
CA GLY A 234 -2.32 4.24 -36.08
C GLY A 234 -2.07 3.42 -34.80
N TYR A 235 -0.82 3.01 -34.57
CA TYR A 235 -0.42 2.35 -33.32
C TYR A 235 -0.66 3.21 -32.07
N TYR A 236 -0.31 4.51 -32.13
CA TYR A 236 -0.52 5.42 -31.00
C TYR A 236 -1.99 5.80 -30.78
N GLN A 237 -2.81 5.83 -31.83
CA GLN A 237 -4.27 5.99 -31.69
C GLN A 237 -4.89 4.80 -30.95
N ASN A 238 -4.57 3.57 -31.35
CA ASN A 238 -5.01 2.37 -30.62
C ASN A 238 -4.51 2.38 -29.17
N LEU A 239 -3.26 2.79 -28.94
CA LEU A 239 -2.74 2.94 -27.57
C LEU A 239 -3.52 3.98 -26.77
N TYR A 240 -3.87 5.11 -27.38
CA TYR A 240 -4.65 6.17 -26.73
C TYR A 240 -6.04 5.67 -26.36
N ASP A 241 -6.74 4.99 -27.27
CA ASP A 241 -8.08 4.45 -27.03
C ASP A 241 -8.09 3.40 -25.91
N GLN A 242 -7.11 2.48 -25.92
CA GLN A 242 -6.96 1.50 -24.84
C GLN A 242 -6.60 2.19 -23.52
N SER A 243 -5.74 3.21 -23.55
CA SER A 243 -5.33 3.96 -22.35
C SER A 243 -6.47 4.78 -21.75
N MET A 244 -7.35 5.36 -22.57
CA MET A 244 -8.50 6.14 -22.12
C MET A 244 -9.47 5.28 -21.29
N LEU A 245 -9.50 3.97 -21.53
CA LEU A 245 -10.36 3.03 -20.82
C LEU A 245 -9.66 2.39 -19.61
N THR A 246 -8.39 1.99 -19.72
CA THR A 246 -7.70 1.28 -18.64
C THR A 246 -7.13 2.19 -17.55
N LEU A 247 -6.63 3.39 -17.88
CA LEU A 247 -6.01 4.29 -16.90
C LEU A 247 -6.99 4.77 -15.82
N PRO A 248 -8.24 5.17 -16.14
CA PRO A 248 -9.22 5.53 -15.11
C PRO A 248 -9.48 4.37 -14.13
N LEU A 249 -9.56 3.13 -14.62
CA LEU A 249 -9.72 1.94 -13.77
C LEU A 249 -8.51 1.74 -12.85
N GLY A 250 -7.29 1.94 -13.36
CA GLY A 250 -6.07 1.92 -12.55
C GLY A 250 -6.04 3.01 -11.48
N LEU A 251 -6.48 4.23 -11.81
CA LEU A 251 -6.58 5.35 -10.85
C LEU A 251 -7.63 5.08 -9.76
N ILE A 252 -8.80 4.55 -10.12
CA ILE A 252 -9.83 4.15 -9.15
C ILE A 252 -9.30 3.06 -8.22
N GLY A 253 -8.64 2.03 -8.76
CA GLY A 253 -8.02 0.97 -7.97
C GLY A 253 -6.96 1.50 -6.99
N SER A 254 -6.10 2.42 -7.46
CA SER A 254 -5.11 3.11 -6.63
C SER A 254 -5.76 3.93 -5.50
N GLY A 255 -6.83 4.65 -5.81
CA GLY A 255 -7.61 5.43 -4.84
C GLY A 255 -8.24 4.57 -3.74
N LEU A 256 -8.82 3.43 -4.11
CA LEU A 256 -9.40 2.46 -3.16
C LEU A 256 -8.33 1.86 -2.23
N MET A 257 -7.16 1.50 -2.77
CA MET A 257 -6.03 1.01 -1.97
C MET A 257 -5.53 2.08 -0.98
N LEU A 258 -5.39 3.33 -1.42
CA LEU A 258 -5.01 4.44 -0.55
C LEU A 258 -6.05 4.66 0.55
N MET A 259 -7.35 4.63 0.21
CA MET A 259 -8.44 4.78 1.19
C MET A 259 -8.42 3.66 2.24
N LEU A 260 -8.28 2.40 1.83
CA LEU A 260 -8.17 1.24 2.72
C LEU A 260 -6.94 1.34 3.63
N TRP A 261 -5.80 1.76 3.08
CA TRP A 261 -4.58 1.96 3.84
C TRP A 261 -4.74 3.06 4.89
N LEU A 262 -5.29 4.22 4.51
CA LEU A 262 -5.57 5.32 5.42
C LEU A 262 -6.55 4.90 6.53
N ARG A 263 -7.62 4.18 6.19
CA ARG A 263 -8.62 3.69 7.15
C ARG A 263 -8.01 2.72 8.16
N THR A 264 -7.25 1.74 7.67
CA THR A 264 -6.55 0.75 8.52
C THR A 264 -5.55 1.43 9.43
N ARG A 265 -4.78 2.40 8.91
CA ARG A 265 -3.81 3.17 9.68
C ARG A 265 -4.47 4.00 10.77
N ARG A 266 -5.57 4.70 10.47
CA ARG A 266 -6.33 5.48 11.46
C ARG A 266 -6.87 4.58 12.57
N GLN A 267 -7.47 3.45 12.23
CA GLN A 267 -8.00 2.50 13.21
C GLN A 267 -6.89 1.95 14.13
N TYR A 268 -5.75 1.57 13.56
CA TYR A 268 -4.60 1.04 14.31
C TYR A 268 -4.02 2.06 15.31
N HIS A 269 -4.08 3.35 14.99
CA HIS A 269 -3.58 4.43 15.83
C HIS A 269 -4.63 5.06 16.75
N SER A 270 -5.85 4.52 16.83
CA SER A 270 -6.85 5.01 17.78
C SER A 270 -6.31 4.93 19.23
N PRO A 271 -6.55 5.95 20.08
CA PRO A 271 -6.09 5.96 21.47
C PRO A 271 -6.50 4.70 22.25
N ARG A 272 -7.75 4.25 22.10
CA ARG A 272 -8.25 2.97 22.65
C ARG A 272 -7.39 1.77 22.24
N SER A 273 -7.14 1.58 20.94
CA SER A 273 -6.36 0.44 20.44
C SER A 273 -4.90 0.51 20.89
N ARG A 274 -4.36 1.72 21.13
CA ARG A 274 -3.03 1.88 21.72
C ARG A 274 -3.01 1.41 23.17
N LEU A 275 -4.00 1.77 23.99
CA LEU A 275 -4.09 1.37 25.41
C LEU A 275 -4.28 -0.13 25.56
N GLN A 276 -5.24 -0.72 24.83
CA GLN A 276 -5.47 -2.17 24.83
C GLN A 276 -4.21 -2.95 24.44
N ARG A 277 -3.45 -2.45 23.46
CA ARG A 277 -2.21 -3.09 23.03
C ARG A 277 -1.09 -2.94 24.07
N ALA A 278 -1.01 -1.79 24.73
CA ALA A 278 -0.04 -1.56 25.79
C ALA A 278 -0.30 -2.49 26.98
N LEU A 279 -1.56 -2.64 27.40
CA LEU A 279 -1.98 -3.57 28.45
C LEU A 279 -1.68 -5.03 28.06
N SER A 280 -2.13 -5.48 26.89
CA SER A 280 -1.92 -6.88 26.44
C SER A 280 -0.46 -7.24 26.18
N ARG A 281 0.39 -6.27 25.84
CA ARG A 281 1.83 -6.47 25.62
C ARG A 281 2.69 -6.12 26.84
N ARG A 282 2.10 -5.88 28.01
CA ARG A 282 2.80 -5.52 29.26
C ARG A 282 3.81 -4.38 29.06
N GLN A 283 3.35 -3.29 28.43
CA GLN A 283 4.20 -2.13 28.07
C GLN A 283 4.09 -0.97 29.07
N LEU A 284 3.31 -1.11 30.14
CA LEU A 284 3.22 -0.13 31.22
C LEU A 284 4.12 -0.56 32.36
N CYS A 285 4.56 0.38 33.19
CA CYS A 285 5.37 0.08 34.37
C CYS A 285 4.86 0.85 35.59
N LEU A 286 5.21 0.35 36.77
CA LEU A 286 4.93 1.03 38.03
C LEU A 286 6.19 1.74 38.54
N HIS A 287 5.99 2.97 39.00
CA HIS A 287 6.95 3.67 39.84
C HIS A 287 6.37 3.78 41.25
N TYR A 288 7.24 3.73 42.25
CA TYR A 288 6.88 3.73 43.65
C TYR A 288 7.36 5.02 44.31
N GLN A 289 6.45 5.78 44.89
CA GLN A 289 6.76 7.02 45.60
C GLN A 289 6.78 6.78 47.12
N PRO A 290 7.90 6.99 47.83
CA PRO A 290 7.97 6.72 49.26
C PRO A 290 7.06 7.62 50.10
N ILE A 291 6.41 7.01 51.11
CA ILE A 291 5.66 7.67 52.16
C ILE A 291 6.44 7.55 53.47
N VAL A 292 6.76 8.69 54.08
CA VAL A 292 7.67 8.79 55.22
C VAL A 292 6.90 9.18 56.48
N ASP A 293 7.08 8.43 57.58
CA ASP A 293 6.70 8.88 58.92
C ASP A 293 7.71 9.95 59.37
N ILE A 294 7.28 11.20 59.37
CA ILE A 294 8.14 12.36 59.66
C ILE A 294 8.46 12.53 61.15
N LYS A 295 7.75 11.80 62.03
CA LYS A 295 8.08 11.77 63.46
C LYS A 295 9.28 10.86 63.72
N ASN A 296 9.31 9.70 63.08
CA ASN A 296 10.35 8.69 63.27
C ASN A 296 11.42 8.72 62.17
N ASN A 297 11.22 9.52 61.13
CA ASN A 297 12.07 9.67 59.97
C ASN A 297 12.34 8.33 59.25
N ARG A 298 11.28 7.54 59.06
CA ARG A 298 11.35 6.20 58.43
C ARG A 298 10.32 6.08 57.33
N CYS A 299 10.70 5.44 56.23
CA CYS A 299 9.76 5.02 55.20
C CYS A 299 8.80 3.97 55.78
N VAL A 300 7.50 4.20 55.65
CA VAL A 300 6.43 3.30 56.10
C VAL A 300 5.70 2.63 54.94
N GLY A 301 5.87 3.13 53.72
CA GLY A 301 5.25 2.54 52.55
C GLY A 301 5.55 3.31 51.28
N ALA A 302 4.85 2.97 50.20
CA ALA A 302 4.93 3.70 48.94
C ALA A 302 3.60 3.70 48.18
N GLU A 303 3.39 4.75 47.39
CA GLU A 303 2.29 4.81 46.43
C GLU A 303 2.71 4.21 45.09
N ALA A 304 1.94 3.27 44.55
CA ALA A 304 2.16 2.66 43.25
C ALA A 304 1.53 3.53 42.15
N LEU A 305 2.39 4.07 41.29
CA LEU A 305 2.03 5.05 40.27
C LEU A 305 2.31 4.50 38.88
N LEU A 306 1.25 4.29 38.10
CA LEU A 306 1.33 3.76 36.74
C LEU A 306 1.96 4.76 35.77
N ARG A 307 2.79 4.27 34.84
CA ARG A 307 3.49 5.05 33.81
C ARG A 307 3.34 4.39 32.45
N TRP A 308 3.12 5.20 31.41
CA TRP A 308 2.93 4.72 30.04
C TRP A 308 3.81 5.46 29.03
N PRO A 309 4.44 4.70 28.12
CA PRO A 309 5.50 3.73 28.32
C PRO A 309 6.83 4.50 28.40
N GLY A 310 7.36 4.64 29.61
CA GLY A 310 8.42 5.60 29.81
C GLY A 310 9.15 5.36 31.11
N CYS A 311 9.82 4.20 31.20
CA CYS A 311 10.66 3.84 32.34
C CYS A 311 11.76 4.89 32.64
N ASP A 312 12.03 5.82 31.70
CA ASP A 312 12.94 6.96 31.86
C ASP A 312 12.35 8.33 31.40
N GLY A 313 11.01 8.46 31.25
CA GLY A 313 10.31 9.72 30.87
C GLY A 313 9.03 9.49 30.02
N PRO A 314 7.99 10.36 30.07
CA PRO A 314 6.65 9.98 29.58
C PRO A 314 6.49 10.02 28.05
N VAL A 315 5.76 9.05 27.48
CA VAL A 315 5.14 9.18 26.14
C VAL A 315 3.66 9.59 26.25
N MET A 316 3.02 9.37 27.41
CA MET A 316 1.69 9.89 27.75
C MET A 316 1.55 10.00 29.28
N SER A 317 1.06 11.15 29.77
CA SER A 317 0.91 11.39 31.22
C SER A 317 -0.26 10.56 31.79
N PRO A 318 -0.22 10.09 33.06
CA PRO A 318 -1.39 9.55 33.75
C PRO A 318 -2.62 10.46 33.66
N ALA A 319 -2.42 11.78 33.71
CA ALA A 319 -3.49 12.76 33.53
C ALA A 319 -4.16 12.70 32.15
N GLU A 320 -3.51 12.13 31.13
CA GLU A 320 -4.06 11.96 29.78
C GLU A 320 -4.66 10.57 29.57
N PHE A 321 -3.97 9.51 30.01
CA PHE A 321 -4.40 8.15 29.68
C PHE A 321 -5.40 7.55 30.67
N ILE A 322 -5.46 8.02 31.93
CA ILE A 322 -6.46 7.55 32.89
C ILE A 322 -7.87 8.02 32.48
N PRO A 323 -8.12 9.29 32.13
CA PRO A 323 -9.43 9.70 31.60
C PRO A 323 -9.79 8.98 30.29
N LEU A 324 -8.79 8.69 29.44
CA LEU A 324 -9.01 7.87 28.25
C LEU A 324 -9.45 6.45 28.61
N ALA A 325 -8.81 5.82 29.60
CA ALA A 325 -9.17 4.49 30.06
C ALA A 325 -10.59 4.44 30.64
N GLU A 326 -10.99 5.46 31.39
CA GLU A 326 -12.35 5.60 31.92
C GLU A 326 -13.40 5.75 30.80
N ASN A 327 -13.19 6.72 29.90
CA ASN A 327 -14.12 6.99 28.79
C ASN A 327 -14.27 5.81 27.82
N GLU A 328 -13.21 5.00 27.66
CA GLU A 328 -13.21 3.84 26.79
C GLU A 328 -13.62 2.52 27.50
N GLY A 329 -13.92 2.56 28.80
CA GLY A 329 -14.29 1.38 29.59
C GLY A 329 -13.15 0.37 29.77
N LEU A 330 -11.90 0.84 29.76
CA LEU A 330 -10.68 0.04 29.94
C LEU A 330 -10.10 0.16 31.35
N ILE A 331 -10.65 1.02 32.21
CA ILE A 331 -10.08 1.30 33.54
C ILE A 331 -9.95 0.05 34.42
N ALA A 332 -10.92 -0.86 34.38
CA ALA A 332 -10.83 -2.12 35.12
C ALA A 332 -9.64 -2.99 34.69
N GLN A 333 -9.31 -3.01 33.39
CA GLN A 333 -8.13 -3.72 32.88
C GLN A 333 -6.83 -3.04 33.31
N VAL A 334 -6.85 -1.71 33.45
CA VAL A 334 -5.71 -0.94 33.98
C VAL A 334 -5.52 -1.26 35.45
N THR A 335 -6.58 -1.28 36.25
CA THR A 335 -6.53 -1.63 37.67
C THR A 335 -6.02 -3.06 37.88
N ASP A 336 -6.50 -4.02 37.09
CA ASP A 336 -6.02 -5.41 37.12
C ASP A 336 -4.53 -5.50 36.80
N TYR A 337 -4.09 -4.72 35.82
CA TYR A 337 -2.68 -4.60 35.47
C TYR A 337 -1.85 -4.07 36.63
N VAL A 338 -2.29 -2.98 37.28
CA VAL A 338 -1.58 -2.40 38.43
C VAL A 338 -1.48 -3.43 39.56
N VAL A 339 -2.58 -4.09 39.91
CA VAL A 339 -2.58 -5.11 40.97
C VAL A 339 -1.60 -6.24 40.62
N ASP A 340 -1.64 -6.77 39.39
CA ASP A 340 -0.70 -7.79 38.94
C ASP A 340 0.76 -7.35 39.10
N GLU A 341 1.09 -6.15 38.61
CA GLU A 341 2.46 -5.64 38.63
C GLU A 341 2.94 -5.31 40.06
N VAL A 342 2.08 -4.79 40.95
CA VAL A 342 2.46 -4.53 42.35
C VAL A 342 2.92 -5.81 43.05
N PHE A 343 2.16 -6.90 42.89
CA PHE A 343 2.55 -8.18 43.50
C PHE A 343 3.77 -8.81 42.82
N ALA A 344 3.94 -8.62 41.51
CA ALA A 344 5.14 -9.06 40.80
C ALA A 344 6.40 -8.28 41.27
N ASP A 345 6.28 -6.97 41.45
CA ASP A 345 7.39 -6.08 41.84
C ASP A 345 7.75 -6.21 43.31
N LEU A 346 6.75 -6.20 44.20
CA LEU A 346 6.92 -6.02 45.64
C LEU A 346 6.42 -7.19 46.49
N GLY A 347 5.77 -8.23 45.95
CA GLY A 347 5.16 -9.30 46.75
C GLY A 347 6.12 -9.94 47.76
N GLU A 348 7.25 -10.49 47.29
CA GLU A 348 8.27 -11.09 48.17
C GLU A 348 8.94 -10.06 49.10
N PHE A 349 9.06 -8.82 48.62
CA PHE A 349 9.68 -7.74 49.39
C PHE A 349 8.79 -7.31 50.56
N LEU A 350 7.49 -7.18 50.35
CA LEU A 350 6.51 -6.88 51.38
C LEU A 350 6.42 -8.00 52.41
N ALA A 351 6.40 -9.26 51.98
CA ALA A 351 6.37 -10.42 52.88
C ALA A 351 7.54 -10.45 53.87
N SER A 352 8.72 -9.98 53.46
CA SER A 352 9.91 -9.86 54.31
C SER A 352 9.99 -8.56 55.11
N HIS A 353 9.14 -7.57 54.84
CA HIS A 353 9.13 -6.25 55.47
C HIS A 353 7.73 -5.89 55.95
N PRO A 354 7.21 -6.54 57.01
CA PRO A 354 5.83 -6.39 57.49
C PRO A 354 5.46 -4.96 57.93
N GLN A 355 6.46 -4.11 58.16
CA GLN A 355 6.28 -2.69 58.49
C GLN A 355 5.98 -1.79 57.28
N LEU A 356 6.17 -2.29 56.05
CA LEU A 356 5.95 -1.53 54.82
C LEU A 356 4.59 -1.85 54.24
N TYR A 357 3.93 -0.82 53.70
CA TYR A 357 2.74 -0.99 52.87
C TYR A 357 2.93 -0.42 51.47
N VAL A 358 2.07 -0.83 50.55
CA VAL A 358 1.91 -0.21 49.22
C VAL A 358 0.48 0.26 49.04
N ALA A 359 0.32 1.47 48.55
CA ALA A 359 -0.96 2.07 48.22
C ALA A 359 -1.26 1.89 46.72
N ILE A 360 -2.47 1.45 46.39
CA ILE A 360 -2.96 1.21 45.03
C ILE A 360 -4.13 2.15 44.75
N ASN A 361 -3.98 2.95 43.69
CA ASN A 361 -5.00 3.85 43.20
C ASN A 361 -6.12 3.10 42.47
N LEU A 362 -7.37 3.33 42.89
CA LEU A 362 -8.56 2.78 42.25
C LEU A 362 -9.43 3.87 41.65
N SER A 363 -10.01 3.54 40.49
CA SER A 363 -11.03 4.36 39.87
C SER A 363 -12.38 4.22 40.59
N ALA A 364 -13.22 5.24 40.46
CA ALA A 364 -14.60 5.22 40.97
C ALA A 364 -15.40 4.01 40.44
N THR A 365 -15.16 3.60 39.19
CA THR A 365 -15.88 2.50 38.54
C THR A 365 -15.47 1.14 39.09
N ASP A 366 -14.18 0.93 39.37
CA ASP A 366 -13.67 -0.30 39.99
C ASP A 366 -14.15 -0.45 41.43
N PHE A 367 -14.36 0.69 42.09
CA PHE A 367 -14.87 0.76 43.44
C PHE A 367 -16.30 0.23 43.60
N HIS A 368 -17.03 -0.10 42.54
CA HIS A 368 -18.34 -0.76 42.65
C HIS A 368 -18.27 -2.29 42.46
N SER A 369 -17.08 -2.87 42.27
CA SER A 369 -16.91 -4.29 41.95
C SER A 369 -16.25 -5.08 43.08
N ALA A 370 -16.99 -6.03 43.67
CA ALA A 370 -16.45 -6.96 44.68
C ALA A 370 -15.33 -7.88 44.16
N ARG A 371 -15.16 -7.96 42.83
CA ARG A 371 -14.12 -8.73 42.14
C ARG A 371 -12.72 -8.37 42.64
N LEU A 372 -12.46 -7.09 42.86
CA LEU A 372 -11.11 -6.60 43.16
C LEU A 372 -10.64 -7.02 44.56
N ILE A 373 -11.54 -7.01 45.55
CA ILE A 373 -11.26 -7.52 46.90
C ILE A 373 -10.80 -8.99 46.82
N SER A 374 -11.51 -9.81 46.05
CA SER A 374 -11.15 -11.22 45.84
C SER A 374 -9.77 -11.36 45.20
N GLN A 375 -9.51 -10.61 44.13
CA GLN A 375 -8.25 -10.66 43.38
C GLN A 375 -7.04 -10.24 44.23
N ILE A 376 -7.15 -9.12 44.95
CA ILE A 376 -6.08 -8.63 45.83
C ILE A 376 -5.86 -9.63 46.97
N SER A 377 -6.93 -10.15 47.58
CA SER A 377 -6.82 -11.10 48.69
C SER A 377 -6.19 -12.43 48.28
N GLU A 378 -6.48 -12.91 47.07
CA GLU A 378 -5.86 -14.11 46.50
C GLU A 378 -4.35 -13.90 46.29
N LYS A 379 -3.95 -12.78 45.69
CA LYS A 379 -2.54 -12.45 45.48
C LYS A 379 -1.78 -12.18 46.77
N ALA A 380 -2.41 -11.49 47.72
CA ALA A 380 -1.83 -11.27 49.04
C ALA A 380 -1.51 -12.62 49.71
N ARG A 381 -2.45 -13.57 49.64
CA ARG A 381 -2.24 -14.93 50.14
C ARG A 381 -1.13 -15.67 49.39
N SER A 382 -1.10 -15.61 48.06
CA SER A 382 -0.10 -16.32 47.26
C SER A 382 1.32 -15.82 47.47
N HIS A 383 1.48 -14.52 47.74
CA HIS A 383 2.77 -13.89 48.01
C HIS A 383 3.11 -13.77 49.50
N ALA A 384 2.27 -14.31 50.41
CA ALA A 384 2.41 -14.18 51.86
C ALA A 384 2.52 -12.71 52.35
N VAL A 385 1.82 -11.80 51.68
CA VAL A 385 1.71 -10.39 52.05
C VAL A 385 0.54 -10.22 53.01
N CYS A 386 0.76 -9.53 54.13
CA CYS A 386 -0.31 -9.23 55.07
C CYS A 386 -1.27 -8.19 54.47
N ILE A 387 -2.58 -8.35 54.71
CA ILE A 387 -3.62 -7.46 54.17
C ILE A 387 -3.37 -5.98 54.56
N ASN A 388 -2.89 -5.73 55.78
CA ASN A 388 -2.55 -4.39 56.27
C ASN A 388 -1.38 -3.71 55.53
N GLN A 389 -0.65 -4.46 54.69
CA GLN A 389 0.40 -3.94 53.82
C GLN A 389 -0.15 -3.45 52.47
N ILE A 390 -1.43 -3.66 52.17
CA ILE A 390 -2.07 -3.11 50.98
C ILE A 390 -3.05 -2.04 51.42
N LYS A 391 -2.91 -0.84 50.84
CA LYS A 391 -3.85 0.26 51.05
C LYS A 391 -4.52 0.63 49.76
N ILE A 392 -5.77 1.05 49.88
CA ILE A 392 -6.59 1.40 48.72
C ILE A 392 -6.80 2.90 48.71
N GLU A 393 -6.44 3.55 47.62
CA GLU A 393 -6.64 4.99 47.44
C GLU A 393 -7.74 5.23 46.42
N VAL A 394 -8.64 6.16 46.75
CA VAL A 394 -9.78 6.51 45.91
C VAL A 394 -9.83 8.02 45.78
N THR A 395 -9.90 8.49 44.54
CA THR A 395 -10.01 9.92 44.26
C THR A 395 -11.32 10.51 44.78
N GLU A 396 -11.30 11.80 45.11
CA GLU A 396 -12.46 12.54 45.59
C GLU A 396 -13.73 12.38 44.71
N ARG A 397 -13.55 12.32 43.38
CA ARG A 397 -14.64 12.14 42.39
C ARG A 397 -15.36 10.79 42.52
N GLY A 398 -14.72 9.78 43.10
CA GLY A 398 -15.34 8.49 43.39
C GLY A 398 -16.41 8.53 44.48
N PHE A 399 -16.54 9.65 45.19
CA PHE A 399 -17.45 9.81 46.33
C PHE A 399 -18.68 10.68 46.04
N ILE A 400 -18.92 11.03 44.76
CA ILE A 400 -20.10 11.82 44.37
C ILE A 400 -21.41 11.10 44.74
N ASP A 401 -21.45 9.77 44.66
CA ASP A 401 -22.59 8.94 45.07
C ASP A 401 -22.28 8.16 46.36
N VAL A 402 -22.29 8.88 47.49
CA VAL A 402 -21.98 8.34 48.83
C VAL A 402 -22.78 7.07 49.13
N GLN A 403 -24.05 6.98 48.70
CA GLN A 403 -24.90 5.82 48.96
C GLN A 403 -24.38 4.54 48.27
N LYS A 404 -23.74 4.66 47.10
CA LYS A 404 -23.14 3.52 46.40
C LYS A 404 -21.70 3.25 46.80
N THR A 405 -20.97 4.27 47.25
CA THR A 405 -19.55 4.14 47.60
C THR A 405 -19.35 3.63 49.03
N THR A 406 -20.15 4.06 50.01
CA THR A 406 -20.02 3.62 51.41
C THR A 406 -20.02 2.09 51.59
N PRO A 407 -20.93 1.31 50.98
CA PRO A 407 -20.92 -0.15 51.14
C PRO A 407 -19.64 -0.82 50.66
N VAL A 408 -18.96 -0.25 49.65
CA VAL A 408 -17.73 -0.86 49.11
C VAL A 408 -16.51 -0.46 49.92
N ILE A 409 -16.45 0.77 50.46
CA ILE A 409 -15.45 1.12 51.48
C ILE A 409 -15.56 0.16 52.65
N GLN A 410 -16.79 -0.05 53.13
CA GLN A 410 -17.05 -0.97 54.22
C GLN A 410 -16.59 -2.40 53.86
N ALA A 411 -16.84 -2.88 52.63
CA ALA A 411 -16.37 -4.19 52.20
C ALA A 411 -14.83 -4.32 52.20
N PHE A 412 -14.09 -3.29 51.75
CA PHE A 412 -12.62 -3.27 51.84
C PHE A 412 -12.14 -3.26 53.30
N ARG A 413 -12.79 -2.49 54.16
CA ARG A 413 -12.43 -2.40 55.58
C ARG A 413 -12.77 -3.67 56.36
N GLU A 414 -13.91 -4.30 56.08
CA GLU A 414 -14.30 -5.61 56.61
C GLU A 414 -13.33 -6.72 56.16
N ALA A 415 -12.80 -6.60 54.94
CA ALA A 415 -11.72 -7.46 54.47
C ALA A 415 -10.35 -7.14 55.09
N GLY A 416 -10.23 -6.06 55.87
CA GLY A 416 -9.03 -5.68 56.63
C GLY A 416 -8.12 -4.65 55.97
N TYR A 417 -8.51 -4.09 54.82
CA TYR A 417 -7.73 -3.07 54.12
C TYR A 417 -7.98 -1.68 54.71
N GLU A 418 -6.94 -0.84 54.74
CA GLU A 418 -7.11 0.59 55.03
C GLU A 418 -7.47 1.34 53.74
N VAL A 419 -8.47 2.22 53.83
CA VAL A 419 -8.93 3.04 52.70
C VAL A 419 -8.54 4.49 52.91
N ALA A 420 -7.92 5.08 51.88
CA ALA A 420 -7.52 6.48 51.83
C ALA A 420 -8.36 7.26 50.81
N ILE A 421 -8.66 8.51 51.14
CA ILE A 421 -9.21 9.49 50.20
C ILE A 421 -8.07 10.32 49.64
N ASP A 422 -7.97 10.35 48.32
CA ASP A 422 -6.97 11.07 47.54
C ASP A 422 -7.52 12.38 46.95
N ASP A 423 -6.63 13.33 46.67
CA ASP A 423 -6.94 14.66 46.10
C ASP A 423 -7.96 15.50 46.89
N PHE A 424 -8.07 15.31 48.22
CA PHE A 424 -9.10 15.96 49.02
C PHE A 424 -8.97 17.49 49.03
N GLY A 425 -10.08 18.17 48.68
CA GLY A 425 -10.20 19.63 48.67
C GLY A 425 -10.05 20.25 47.27
N THR A 426 -9.88 19.44 46.24
CA THR A 426 -9.79 19.89 44.84
C THR A 426 -11.16 19.93 44.14
N GLY A 427 -12.25 19.45 44.78
CA GLY A 427 -13.58 19.40 44.17
C GLY A 427 -14.80 19.10 45.08
N TYR A 428 -15.76 18.35 44.52
CA TYR A 428 -17.18 18.17 44.88
C TYR A 428 -17.54 17.67 46.31
N SER A 429 -16.59 17.38 47.19
CA SER A 429 -16.86 16.83 48.51
C SER A 429 -17.33 17.89 49.49
N ASN A 430 -18.60 17.84 49.82
CA ASN A 430 -19.11 18.52 51.00
C ASN A 430 -18.56 17.80 52.25
N LEU A 431 -18.14 18.56 53.26
CA LEU A 431 -17.64 18.07 54.56
C LEU A 431 -18.54 17.00 55.19
N HIS A 432 -19.84 17.10 54.91
CA HIS A 432 -20.87 16.15 55.32
C HIS A 432 -20.64 14.72 54.81
N ASN A 433 -20.06 14.57 53.62
CA ASN A 433 -19.84 13.25 53.01
C ASN A 433 -18.67 12.53 53.68
N LEU A 434 -17.62 13.25 54.09
CA LEU A 434 -16.40 12.65 54.66
C LEU A 434 -16.69 11.86 55.95
N SER A 435 -17.52 12.39 56.85
CA SER A 435 -17.89 11.68 58.09
C SER A 435 -18.72 10.41 57.82
N SER A 436 -19.43 10.37 56.69
CA SER A 436 -20.31 9.25 56.32
C SER A 436 -19.58 8.10 55.61
N LEU A 437 -18.39 8.36 55.06
CA LEU A 437 -17.61 7.39 54.27
C LEU A 437 -16.78 6.43 55.13
N ASN A 438 -16.54 6.76 56.41
CA ASN A 438 -15.85 5.89 57.37
C ASN A 438 -14.52 5.34 56.82
N VAL A 439 -13.67 6.23 56.30
CA VAL A 439 -12.33 5.93 55.78
C VAL A 439 -11.27 5.96 56.89
N ASP A 440 -10.04 5.54 56.59
CA ASP A 440 -8.96 5.46 57.59
C ASP A 440 -7.91 6.56 57.42
N ILE A 441 -7.73 7.05 56.17
CA ILE A 441 -6.66 7.96 55.81
C ILE A 441 -7.20 9.11 54.93
N LEU A 442 -6.74 10.33 55.20
CA LEU A 442 -6.97 11.51 54.37
C LEU A 442 -5.64 12.00 53.77
N LYS A 443 -5.54 12.04 52.44
CA LYS A 443 -4.40 12.61 51.73
C LYS A 443 -4.68 14.09 51.45
N ILE A 444 -3.74 14.96 51.82
CA ILE A 444 -3.83 16.41 51.65
C ILE A 444 -3.10 16.76 50.36
N ASP A 445 -3.85 17.21 49.35
CA ASP A 445 -3.33 17.50 48.01
C ASP A 445 -2.20 18.53 48.03
N LYS A 446 -1.28 18.38 47.07
CA LYS A 446 -0.12 19.26 46.88
C LYS A 446 -0.50 20.73 46.79
N SER A 447 -1.63 21.08 46.14
CA SER A 447 -2.02 22.48 45.97
C SER A 447 -2.17 23.23 47.29
N PHE A 448 -2.55 22.55 48.37
CA PHE A 448 -2.60 23.14 49.71
C PHE A 448 -1.21 23.23 50.35
N ILE A 449 -0.36 22.22 50.16
CA ILE A 449 1.00 22.17 50.68
C ILE A 449 1.90 23.25 50.06
N ASP A 450 1.72 23.56 48.78
CA ASP A 450 2.43 24.62 48.08
C ASP A 450 2.16 26.01 48.68
N THR A 451 0.99 26.21 49.31
CA THR A 451 0.63 27.51 49.88
C THR A 451 1.25 27.79 51.25
N LEU A 452 1.78 26.78 51.94
CA LEU A 452 2.22 26.87 53.34
C LEU A 452 3.37 27.86 53.58
N THR A 453 4.18 28.13 52.57
CA THR A 453 5.35 29.02 52.65
C THR A 453 5.10 30.41 52.03
N THR A 454 3.89 30.66 51.53
CA THR A 454 3.50 31.99 51.04
C THR A 454 2.80 32.76 52.17
N HIS A 455 3.24 33.98 52.45
CA HIS A 455 2.75 34.85 53.55
C HIS A 455 1.29 35.35 53.38
N GLY A 456 0.42 34.62 52.67
CA GLY A 456 -0.99 34.91 52.46
C GLY A 456 -1.94 34.03 53.31
N THR A 457 -3.25 34.26 53.20
CA THR A 457 -4.32 33.56 53.94
C THR A 457 -4.58 32.11 53.51
N SER A 458 -3.85 31.58 52.52
CA SER A 458 -4.10 30.23 51.97
C SER A 458 -3.71 29.07 52.90
N HIS A 459 -2.77 29.27 53.84
CA HIS A 459 -2.37 28.23 54.80
C HIS A 459 -3.50 27.82 55.76
N THR A 460 -4.50 28.68 55.96
CA THR A 460 -5.64 28.44 56.85
C THR A 460 -6.50 27.25 56.39
N ILE A 461 -6.58 26.98 55.08
CA ILE A 461 -7.35 25.84 54.57
C ILE A 461 -6.68 24.51 54.95
N ALA A 462 -5.36 24.42 54.81
CA ALA A 462 -4.60 23.24 55.22
C ALA A 462 -4.76 22.97 56.73
N GLU A 463 -4.79 24.02 57.56
CA GLU A 463 -5.05 23.89 59.00
C GLU A 463 -6.44 23.29 59.27
N HIS A 464 -7.49 23.82 58.63
CA HIS A 464 -8.84 23.28 58.78
C HIS A 464 -8.95 21.82 58.33
N ILE A 465 -8.28 21.43 57.24
CA ILE A 465 -8.24 20.03 56.77
C ILE A 465 -7.60 19.14 57.83
N ILE A 466 -6.47 19.56 58.42
CA ILE A 466 -5.77 18.82 59.47
C ILE A 466 -6.66 18.68 60.73
N GLU A 467 -7.31 19.77 61.15
CA GLU A 467 -8.19 19.76 62.33
C GLU A 467 -9.41 18.86 62.13
N MET A 468 -9.98 18.85 60.93
CA MET A 468 -11.08 17.99 60.56
C MET A 468 -10.66 16.52 60.56
N ALA A 469 -9.53 16.19 59.92
CA ALA A 469 -9.00 14.83 59.93
C ALA A 469 -8.78 14.33 61.36
N ARG A 470 -8.22 15.19 62.24
CA ARG A 470 -8.05 14.90 63.67
C ARG A 470 -9.39 14.68 64.37
N SER A 471 -10.40 15.50 64.09
CA SER A 471 -11.74 15.40 64.69
C SER A 471 -12.48 14.12 64.27
N LEU A 472 -12.18 13.63 63.06
CA LEU A 472 -12.70 12.37 62.51
C LEU A 472 -11.79 11.16 62.81
N HIS A 473 -10.73 11.35 63.60
CA HIS A 473 -9.74 10.32 63.94
C HIS A 473 -9.04 9.67 62.72
N LEU A 474 -8.94 10.39 61.61
CA LEU A 474 -8.28 9.95 60.38
C LEU A 474 -6.75 10.13 60.49
N LYS A 475 -6.01 9.20 59.89
CA LYS A 475 -4.58 9.39 59.64
C LYS A 475 -4.41 10.39 58.50
N THR A 476 -3.40 11.24 58.56
CA THR A 476 -3.12 12.24 57.52
C THR A 476 -1.82 11.94 56.78
N VAL A 477 -1.88 12.04 55.46
CA VAL A 477 -0.71 12.00 54.56
C VAL A 477 -0.67 13.33 53.80
N ALA A 478 0.41 14.10 53.95
CA ALA A 478 0.58 15.32 53.16
C ALA A 478 1.36 15.03 51.87
N GLU A 479 0.84 15.52 50.74
CA GLU A 479 1.40 15.26 49.41
C GLU A 479 2.19 16.44 48.86
N GLY A 480 3.10 16.17 47.93
CA GLY A 480 3.85 17.22 47.27
C GLY A 480 4.76 18.02 48.20
N VAL A 481 5.23 17.43 49.29
CA VAL A 481 6.19 18.10 50.19
C VAL A 481 7.55 18.24 49.50
N GLU A 482 8.02 19.46 49.29
CA GLU A 482 9.27 19.76 48.56
C GLU A 482 10.35 20.37 49.44
N THR A 483 9.97 21.01 50.55
CA THR A 483 10.89 21.74 51.43
C THR A 483 10.86 21.26 52.88
N LEU A 484 11.97 21.47 53.59
CA LEU A 484 12.06 21.16 55.02
C LEU A 484 11.12 22.04 55.87
N ASP A 485 10.85 23.27 55.43
CA ASP A 485 9.95 24.17 56.16
C ASP A 485 8.50 23.68 56.11
N GLN A 486 8.07 23.13 54.97
CA GLN A 486 6.78 22.43 54.86
C GLN A 486 6.72 21.23 55.83
N VAL A 487 7.79 20.41 55.89
CA VAL A 487 7.85 19.27 56.84
C VAL A 487 7.70 19.74 58.29
N LYS A 488 8.46 20.77 58.71
CA LYS A 488 8.39 21.31 60.07
C LYS A 488 7.02 21.90 60.38
N TRP A 489 6.40 22.59 59.41
CA TRP A 489 5.07 23.17 59.57
C TRP A 489 4.01 22.09 59.79
N LEU A 490 4.07 21.01 58.99
CA LEU A 490 3.17 19.86 59.05
C LEU A 490 3.36 19.08 60.35
N GLN A 491 4.61 18.84 60.76
CA GLN A 491 4.94 18.14 62.01
C GLN A 491 4.39 18.86 63.24
N LYS A 492 4.53 20.19 63.31
CA LYS A 492 4.00 21.01 64.42
C LYS A 492 2.48 20.91 64.56
N ARG A 493 1.78 20.60 63.48
CA ARG A 493 0.31 20.48 63.41
C ARG A 493 -0.18 19.04 63.50
N GLY A 494 0.70 18.09 63.78
CA GLY A 494 0.34 16.70 64.05
C GLY A 494 0.12 15.85 62.79
N VAL A 495 0.50 16.33 61.61
CA VAL A 495 0.56 15.48 60.41
C VAL A 495 1.68 14.45 60.61
N ARG A 496 1.36 13.18 60.36
CA ARG A 496 2.25 12.06 60.68
C ARG A 496 3.04 11.56 59.48
N TYR A 497 2.41 11.55 58.31
CA TYR A 497 3.00 10.97 57.10
C TYR A 497 3.12 12.02 56.01
N CYS A 498 4.20 11.98 55.24
CA CYS A 498 4.41 12.86 54.10
C CYS A 498 4.95 12.09 52.89
N GLN A 499 4.58 12.56 51.71
CA GLN A 499 5.20 12.18 50.45
C GLN A 499 5.51 13.42 49.61
N GLY A 500 6.59 13.36 48.85
CA GLY A 500 7.00 14.47 47.99
C GLY A 500 8.48 14.48 47.66
N TRP A 501 8.86 15.39 46.78
CA TRP A 501 10.22 15.45 46.22
C TRP A 501 11.28 15.82 47.25
N HIS A 502 10.90 16.35 48.40
CA HIS A 502 11.80 16.52 49.54
C HIS A 502 12.47 15.19 49.93
N PHE A 503 11.72 14.08 49.87
CA PHE A 503 12.21 12.76 50.23
C PHE A 503 12.72 12.00 49.00
N ALA A 504 11.84 11.82 48.01
CA ALA A 504 12.16 11.18 46.75
C ALA A 504 11.04 11.35 45.72
N ARG A 505 11.41 11.28 44.44
CA ARG A 505 10.45 11.13 43.34
C ARG A 505 9.99 9.67 43.22
N ALA A 506 8.86 9.45 42.54
CA ALA A 506 8.41 8.11 42.17
C ALA A 506 9.47 7.42 41.28
N MET A 507 9.93 6.23 41.69
CA MET A 507 11.07 5.54 41.07
C MET A 507 10.75 4.08 40.74
N PRO A 508 11.43 3.46 39.76
CA PRO A 508 11.27 2.04 39.47
C PRO A 508 11.50 1.15 40.70
N VAL A 509 10.90 -0.05 40.72
CA VAL A 509 10.97 -0.99 41.85
C VAL A 509 12.39 -1.25 42.38
N GLN A 510 13.37 -1.40 41.48
CA GLN A 510 14.75 -1.70 41.89
C GLN A 510 15.41 -0.50 42.57
N GLU A 511 15.16 0.71 42.08
CA GLU A 511 15.63 1.94 42.71
C GLU A 511 14.94 2.15 44.06
N PHE A 512 13.64 1.85 44.17
CA PHE A 512 12.90 1.95 45.43
C PHE A 512 13.48 1.03 46.50
N LYS A 513 13.73 -0.25 46.17
CA LYS A 513 14.35 -1.21 47.09
C LYS A 513 15.73 -0.73 47.56
N GLN A 514 16.56 -0.20 46.65
CA GLN A 514 17.88 0.33 46.99
C GLN A 514 17.80 1.61 47.84
N TRP A 515 16.86 2.51 47.53
CA TRP A 515 16.63 3.72 48.29
C TRP A 515 16.24 3.38 49.73
N LEU A 516 15.38 2.37 49.94
CA LEU A 516 14.95 1.96 51.28
C LEU A 516 16.11 1.46 52.16
N VAL A 517 17.07 0.72 51.58
CA VAL A 517 18.27 0.24 52.29
C VAL A 517 19.15 1.42 52.75
N LYS A 518 19.23 2.50 51.95
CA LYS A 518 20.03 3.69 52.25
C LYS A 518 19.26 4.76 53.06
N ALA A 519 17.93 4.67 53.10
CA ALA A 519 17.04 5.68 53.65
C ALA A 519 17.36 6.08 55.11
N PRO A 520 17.71 5.18 56.04
CA PRO A 520 18.06 5.57 57.41
C PRO A 520 19.23 6.57 57.48
N ALA A 521 20.17 6.51 56.53
CA ALA A 521 21.28 7.47 56.46
C ALA A 521 20.87 8.76 55.71
N LEU A 522 20.11 8.64 54.61
CA LEU A 522 19.69 9.78 53.78
C LEU A 522 18.68 10.70 54.49
N LEU A 523 17.69 10.11 55.16
CA LEU A 523 16.69 10.84 55.91
C LEU A 523 17.31 11.56 57.12
N ASN A 524 18.30 10.95 57.77
CA ASN A 524 19.03 11.55 58.90
C ASN A 524 20.05 12.62 58.46
N ALA A 525 20.70 12.44 57.30
CA ALA A 525 21.57 13.46 56.72
C ALA A 525 20.76 14.73 56.36
N CYS A 526 19.59 14.60 55.72
CA CYS A 526 18.69 15.75 55.49
C CYS A 526 18.31 16.52 56.77
N ALA A 527 18.25 15.84 57.92
CA ALA A 527 18.02 16.47 59.22
C ALA A 527 19.28 17.11 59.82
N GLN A 528 20.48 16.57 59.55
CA GLN A 528 21.75 16.98 60.17
C GLN A 528 22.54 18.03 59.39
N THR A 529 22.46 18.11 58.05
CA THR A 529 23.31 19.01 57.23
C THR A 529 23.08 20.50 57.47
N ARG A 530 22.25 20.94 58.43
CA ARG A 530 22.15 22.34 58.87
C ARG A 530 22.04 22.57 60.38
N GLN A 531 22.27 21.56 61.22
CA GLN A 531 22.53 21.83 62.65
C GLN A 531 23.96 22.32 62.92
N ALA A 532 24.84 22.28 61.90
CA ALA A 532 26.22 22.79 61.96
C ALA A 532 26.38 24.22 61.40
N GLU A 533 25.29 24.90 61.02
CA GLU A 533 25.29 26.32 60.59
C GLU A 533 24.28 27.15 61.43
N ILE A 534 24.41 27.11 62.76
CA ILE A 534 23.89 28.15 63.66
C ILE A 534 25.07 28.75 64.41
#